data_AF-A0A101GIC5-F1
#
_entry.id   AF-A0A101GIC5-F1
#
_cell.length_a   1.000
_cell.length_b   1.000
_cell.length_c   1.000
_cell.angle_alpha   90.00
_cell.angle_beta   90.00
_cell.angle_gamma   90.00
#
_symmetry.space_group_name_H-M   'P 1'
#
loop_
_entity.id
_entity.type
_entity.pdbx_description
1 polymer ?
#
loop_
_entity_poly.entity_id
_entity_poly.type
_entity_poly.pdbx_seq_one_letter_code
_entity_poly.pdbx_strand_id
1 'polypeptide(L)'
;MDPLVYIILAFIFFPVFLLTIFKDVGIAPWKVLIPFYNYYLWNKIIGKQLYWFLLLFVPFINVFMVFLMEVEIAKCYQKYDLGHQALAVLFPVIY
;
A
#
# COMPACT_ATOMS: atom_id res chain seq x y z
N MET A 1 11.43 -23.74 4.88
CA MET A 1 11.41 -22.37 5.43
C MET A 1 10.13 -22.25 6.22
N ASP A 2 10.20 -21.81 7.47
CA ASP A 2 9.05 -21.71 8.38
C ASP A 2 7.94 -20.82 7.77
N PRO A 3 6.65 -21.18 7.82
CA PRO A 3 5.55 -20.33 7.33
C PRO A 3 5.59 -18.89 7.84
N LEU A 4 6.15 -18.68 9.04
CA LEU A 4 6.38 -17.36 9.63
C LEU A 4 7.31 -16.46 8.80
N VAL A 5 8.32 -17.04 8.13
CA VAL A 5 9.28 -16.29 7.32
C VAL A 5 8.59 -15.66 6.09
N TYR A 6 7.67 -16.38 5.46
CA TYR A 6 6.90 -15.87 4.33
C TYR A 6 5.94 -14.75 4.74
N ILE A 7 5.33 -14.87 5.93
CA ILE A 7 4.44 -13.83 6.48
C ILE A 7 5.23 -12.55 6.78
N ILE A 8 6.43 -12.66 7.36
CA ILE A 8 7.30 -11.52 7.66
C ILE A 8 7.78 -10.86 6.37
N LEU A 9 8.20 -11.63 5.37
CA LEU A 9 8.60 -11.12 4.05
C LEU A 9 7.47 -10.35 3.37
N ALA A 10 6.25 -10.89 3.38
CA ALA A 10 5.08 -10.20 2.85
C ALA A 10 4.79 -8.89 3.61
N PHE A 11 4.94 -8.89 4.94
CA PHE A 11 4.75 -7.69 5.77
C PHE A 11 5.81 -6.60 5.53
N ILE A 12 7.03 -6.98 5.13
CA ILE A 12 8.14 -6.06 4.83
C ILE A 12 8.10 -5.55 3.38
N PHE A 13 7.54 -6.33 2.45
CA PHE A 13 7.53 -5.99 1.03
C PHE A 13 6.67 -4.75 0.70
N PHE A 14 5.44 -4.67 1.21
CA PHE A 14 4.53 -3.53 0.98
C PHE A 14 5.05 -2.18 1.54
N PRO A 15 5.70 -2.10 2.71
CA PRO A 15 6.31 -0.87 3.21
C PRO A 15 7.34 -0.25 2.26
N VAL A 16 8.12 -1.04 1.52
CA VAL A 16 9.17 -0.48 0.65
C VAL A 16 8.59 0.39 -0.46
N PHE A 17 7.43 0.03 -0.99
CA PHE A 17 6.68 0.83 -1.98
C PHE A 17 6.23 2.18 -1.43
N LEU A 18 5.71 2.19 -0.19
CA LEU A 18 5.25 3.39 0.49
C LEU A 18 6.34 4.44 0.70
N LEU A 19 7.61 4.05 0.74
CA LEU A 19 8.73 4.99 0.89
C LEU A 19 8.81 5.98 -0.28
N THR A 20 8.60 5.50 -1.51
CA THR A 20 8.66 6.36 -2.71
C THR A 20 7.48 7.32 -2.73
N ILE A 21 6.28 6.80 -2.48
CA ILE A 21 5.05 7.61 -2.41
C ILE A 21 5.17 8.69 -1.31
N PHE A 22 5.69 8.33 -0.13
CA PHE A 22 5.82 9.30 0.96
C PHE A 22 6.80 10.42 0.60
N LYS A 23 7.89 10.11 -0.11
CA LYS A 23 8.81 11.13 -0.63
C LYS A 23 8.11 12.06 -1.63
N ASP A 24 7.34 11.51 -2.56
CA ASP A 24 6.63 12.28 -3.58
C ASP A 24 5.60 13.24 -3.00
N VAL A 25 4.94 12.84 -1.90
CA VAL A 25 3.90 13.62 -1.23
C VAL A 25 4.47 14.50 -0.09
N GLY A 26 5.79 14.51 0.12
CA GLY A 26 6.46 15.32 1.15
C GLY A 26 6.28 14.81 2.59
N ILE A 27 5.90 13.55 2.77
CA ILE A 27 5.79 12.87 4.06
C ILE A 27 7.15 12.27 4.43
N ALA A 28 7.55 12.44 5.70
CA ALA A 28 8.83 11.91 6.17
C ALA A 28 8.89 10.36 6.02
N PRO A 29 9.90 9.79 5.30
CA PRO A 29 9.91 8.36 4.93
C PRO A 29 9.95 7.40 6.11
N TRP A 30 10.51 7.82 7.24
CA TRP A 30 10.56 7.00 8.46
C TRP A 30 9.17 6.61 8.99
N LYS A 31 8.12 7.36 8.62
CA LYS A 31 6.74 7.07 9.03
C LYS A 31 6.20 5.76 8.44
N VAL A 32 6.83 5.24 7.38
CA VAL A 32 6.52 3.93 6.81
C VAL A 32 6.84 2.79 7.78
N LEU A 33 7.84 2.98 8.65
CA LEU A 33 8.28 1.96 9.62
C LEU A 33 7.30 1.79 10.78
N ILE A 34 6.38 2.72 11.00
CA ILE A 34 5.38 2.63 12.07
C ILE A 34 4.20 1.80 11.54
N PRO A 35 3.98 0.58 12.06
CA PRO A 35 2.87 -0.27 11.64
C PRO A 35 1.54 0.42 11.93
N PHE A 36 0.52 0.15 11.10
CA PHE A 36 -0.80 0.79 11.11
C PHE A 36 -0.80 2.28 10.74
N TYR A 37 0.13 3.08 11.27
CA TYR A 37 0.23 4.49 10.94
C TYR A 37 0.61 4.71 9.46
N ASN A 38 1.47 3.85 8.91
CA ASN A 38 1.80 3.82 7.49
C ASN A 38 0.55 3.64 6.60
N TYR A 39 -0.33 2.68 6.92
CA TYR A 39 -1.58 2.42 6.19
C TYR A 39 -2.62 3.52 6.41
N TYR A 40 -2.67 4.12 7.60
CA TYR A 40 -3.52 5.28 7.87
C TYR A 40 -3.13 6.48 7.00
N LEU A 41 -1.83 6.78 6.94
CA LEU A 41 -1.30 7.85 6.08
C LEU A 41 -1.55 7.53 4.61
N TRP A 42 -1.34 6.28 4.20
CA TRP A 42 -1.66 5.84 2.85
C TRP A 42 -3.12 6.10 2.50
N ASN A 43 -4.06 5.70 3.37
CA ASN A 43 -5.48 5.96 3.18
C ASN A 43 -5.80 7.47 3.05
N LYS A 44 -5.05 8.31 3.78
CA LYS A 44 -5.16 9.77 3.69
C LYS A 44 -4.61 10.31 2.37
N ILE A 45 -3.52 9.75 1.84
CA ILE A 45 -2.92 10.13 0.55
C ILE A 45 -3.89 9.86 -0.61
N ILE A 46 -4.53 8.68 -0.62
CA ILE A 46 -5.53 8.33 -1.65
C ILE A 46 -6.87 9.06 -1.49
N GLY A 47 -7.04 9.83 -0.42
CA GLY A 47 -8.26 10.59 -0.16
C GLY A 47 -9.51 9.74 0.10
N LYS A 48 -9.36 8.50 0.58
CA LYS A 48 -10.49 7.62 0.90
C LYS A 48 -10.94 7.76 2.36
N GLN A 49 -12.17 7.34 2.63
CA GLN A 49 -12.77 7.42 3.96
C GLN A 49 -12.10 6.47 4.97
N LEU A 50 -12.26 6.74 6.26
CA LEU A 50 -11.62 5.96 7.33
C LEU A 50 -12.03 4.48 7.36
N TYR A 51 -13.19 4.11 6.81
CA TYR A 51 -13.61 2.71 6.78
C TYR A 51 -12.67 1.82 5.94
N TRP A 52 -11.98 2.37 4.93
CA TRP A 52 -10.97 1.62 4.16
C TRP A 52 -9.83 1.17 5.06
N PHE A 53 -9.36 2.07 5.93
CA PHE A 53 -8.36 1.74 6.94
C PHE A 53 -8.88 0.72 7.96
N LEU A 54 -10.16 0.81 8.37
CA LEU A 54 -10.75 -0.16 9.30
C LEU A 54 -10.86 -1.57 8.70
N LEU A 55 -11.12 -1.68 7.40
CA LEU A 55 -11.20 -2.98 6.70
C LEU A 55 -9.84 -3.70 6.64
N LEU A 56 -8.72 -3.00 6.82
CA LEU A 56 -7.39 -3.61 6.91
C LEU A 56 -7.20 -4.45 8.19
N PHE A 57 -8.04 -4.25 9.21
CA PHE A 57 -8.02 -5.07 10.43
C PHE A 57 -8.81 -6.38 10.28
N VAL A 58 -9.60 -6.52 9.21
CA VAL A 58 -10.35 -7.75 8.94
C VAL A 58 -9.46 -8.72 8.17
N PRO A 59 -9.16 -9.91 8.73
CA PRO A 59 -8.32 -10.89 8.04
C PRO A 59 -8.94 -11.31 6.70
N PHE A 60 -8.08 -11.68 5.75
CA PHE A 60 -8.41 -11.93 4.33
C PHE A 60 -8.83 -10.68 3.55
N ILE A 61 -9.74 -9.87 4.08
CA ILE A 61 -10.17 -8.61 3.46
C ILE A 61 -9.00 -7.62 3.37
N ASN A 62 -8.12 -7.62 4.37
CA ASN A 62 -6.93 -6.78 4.40
C ASN A 62 -6.06 -6.89 3.14
N VAL A 63 -5.88 -8.09 2.57
CA VAL A 63 -5.08 -8.29 1.35
C VAL A 63 -5.74 -7.62 0.15
N PHE A 64 -7.05 -7.81 -0.02
CA PHE A 64 -7.80 -7.15 -1.10
C PHE A 64 -7.79 -5.63 -0.97
N MET A 65 -7.90 -5.13 0.26
CA MET A 65 -7.84 -3.69 0.54
C MET A 65 -6.49 -3.10 0.16
N VAL A 66 -5.38 -3.79 0.44
CA VAL A 66 -4.04 -3.32 0.03
C VAL A 66 -3.93 -3.23 -1.50
N PHE A 67 -4.38 -4.24 -2.24
CA PHE A 67 -4.39 -4.18 -3.71
C PHE A 67 -5.27 -3.03 -4.24
N LEU A 68 -6.44 -2.82 -3.65
CA LEU A 68 -7.30 -1.69 -3.98
C LEU A 68 -6.62 -0.35 -3.71
N MET A 69 -5.90 -0.23 -2.59
CA MET A 69 -5.15 0.99 -2.24
C MET A 69 -3.99 1.26 -3.21
N GLU A 70 -3.31 0.23 -3.72
CA GLU A 70 -2.30 0.35 -4.78
C GLU A 70 -2.89 0.87 -6.09
N VAL A 71 -4.04 0.32 -6.50
CA VAL A 71 -4.76 0.80 -7.69
C VAL A 71 -5.18 2.26 -7.55
N GLU A 72 -5.66 2.68 -6.37
CA GLU A 72 -6.02 4.07 -6.12
C GLU A 72 -4.80 5.00 -6.14
N ILE A 73 -3.63 4.56 -5.66
CA ILE A 73 -2.38 5.29 -5.85
C ILE A 73 -2.04 5.44 -7.33
N ALA A 74 -2.12 4.36 -8.11
CA ALA A 74 -1.83 4.41 -9.55
C ALA A 74 -2.72 5.44 -10.27
N LYS A 75 -4.00 5.54 -9.86
CA LYS A 75 -4.92 6.59 -10.34
C LYS A 75 -4.49 7.99 -9.91
N CYS A 76 -3.96 8.18 -8.70
CA CYS A 76 -3.38 9.48 -8.29
C CYS A 76 -2.24 9.91 -9.23
N TYR A 77 -1.42 8.96 -9.71
CA TYR A 77 -0.41 9.18 -10.74
C TYR A 77 -0.95 9.23 -12.20
N GLN A 78 -2.27 9.43 -12.37
CA GLN A 78 -2.95 9.50 -13.67
C GLN A 78 -2.85 8.22 -14.52
N LYS A 79 -2.57 7.05 -13.92
CA LYS A 79 -2.53 5.75 -14.59
C LYS A 79 -3.89 5.05 -14.48
N TYR A 80 -4.79 5.33 -15.43
CA TYR A 80 -6.16 4.78 -15.43
C TYR A 80 -6.33 3.48 -16.20
N ASP A 81 -5.34 3.10 -17.00
CA ASP A 81 -5.39 1.89 -17.82
C ASP A 81 -5.29 0.61 -16.96
N LEU A 82 -6.08 -0.41 -17.32
CA LEU A 82 -6.16 -1.66 -16.56
C LEU A 82 -4.82 -2.41 -16.55
N GLY A 83 -4.06 -2.35 -17.64
CA GLY A 83 -2.72 -2.96 -17.71
C GLY A 83 -1.76 -2.28 -16.74
N HIS A 84 -1.81 -0.95 -16.66
CA HIS A 84 -0.97 -0.16 -15.76
C HIS A 84 -1.31 -0.40 -14.29
N GLN A 85 -2.60 -0.58 -13.97
CA GLN A 85 -3.05 -0.93 -12.62
C GLN A 85 -2.66 -2.35 -12.23
N ALA A 86 -2.79 -3.33 -13.15
CA ALA A 86 -2.33 -4.69 -12.90
C ALA A 86 -0.80 -4.75 -12.69
N LEU A 87 -0.04 -3.98 -13.48
CA LEU A 87 1.41 -3.86 -13.31
C LEU A 87 1.80 -3.17 -11.99
N ALA A 88 1.05 -2.15 -11.57
CA ALA A 88 1.27 -1.51 -10.26
C ALA A 88 1.03 -2.47 -9.10
N VAL A 89 0.04 -3.37 -9.19
CA VAL A 89 -0.23 -4.39 -8.16
C VAL A 89 0.79 -5.53 -8.19
N LEU A 90 1.24 -5.95 -9.38
CA LEU A 90 2.23 -7.03 -9.52
C LEU A 90 3.67 -6.58 -9.23
N PHE A 91 4.00 -5.33 -9.54
CA PHE A 91 5.34 -4.74 -9.41
C PHE A 91 5.31 -3.35 -8.76
N PRO A 92 4.80 -3.22 -7.51
CA PRO A 92 4.61 -1.92 -6.86
C PRO A 92 5.92 -1.15 -6.70
N VAL A 93 7.04 -1.82 -6.43
CA VAL A 93 8.32 -1.13 -6.18
C VAL A 93 8.91 -0.44 -7.44
N ILE A 94 8.57 -0.93 -8.64
CA ILE A 94 9.20 -0.49 -9.90
C ILE A 94 8.29 0.48 -10.67
N TYR A 95 6.98 0.48 -10.41
CA TYR A 95 5.96 1.07 -11.27
C TYR A 95 5.07 2.10 -10.57
#